data_AF-A0A967JXF5-F1
#
_entry.id   AF-A0A967JXF5-F1
#
_cell.length_a   1.000
_cell.length_b   1.000
_cell.length_c   1.000
_cell.angle_alpha   90.00
_cell.angle_beta   90.00
_cell.angle_gamma   90.00
#
_symmetry.space_group_name_H-M   'P 1'
#
loop_
_entity.id
_entity.type
_entity.pdbx_description
1 polymer ?
#
loop_
_entity_poly.entity_id
_entity_poly.type
_entity_poly.pdbx_seq_one_letter_code
_entity_poly.pdbx_strand_id
1 'polypeptide(L)' 'VLLSSLPGAAITSVRIEGVEHEFSTLDHMKEDVTEFLLNLKSVRLRAFADR' A
#
# COMPACT_ATOMS: atom_id res chain seq x y z
N VAL A 1 -22.18 -12.82 3.37
CA VAL A 1 -22.48 -11.45 3.88
C VAL A 1 -21.40 -10.90 4.81
N LEU A 2 -20.74 -11.71 5.65
CA LEU A 2 -19.76 -11.22 6.64
C LEU A 2 -18.51 -10.56 6.02
N LEU A 3 -17.97 -11.10 4.92
CA LEU A 3 -16.72 -10.61 4.30
C LEU A 3 -16.77 -9.17 3.79
N SER A 4 -17.95 -8.66 3.42
CA SER A 4 -18.09 -7.31 2.84
C SER A 4 -18.30 -6.21 3.89
N SER A 5 -18.48 -6.55 5.17
CA SER A 5 -18.87 -5.60 6.22
C SER A 5 -17.95 -5.63 7.44
N LEU A 6 -16.80 -6.28 7.34
CA LEU A 6 -15.80 -6.27 8.42
C LEU A 6 -15.09 -4.91 8.43
N PRO A 7 -15.12 -4.17 9.56
CA PRO A 7 -14.34 -2.96 9.69
C PRO A 7 -12.85 -3.32 9.65
N GLY A 8 -12.07 -2.51 8.93
CA GLY A 8 -10.64 -2.73 8.77
C GLY A 8 -9.95 -1.47 8.26
N ALA A 9 -8.62 -1.46 8.36
CA ALA A 9 -7.79 -0.41 7.81
C ALA A 9 -6.89 -1.01 6.72
N ALA A 10 -6.75 -0.30 5.62
CA ALA A 10 -5.88 -0.67 4.50
C ALA A 10 -5.26 0.59 3.89
N ILE A 11 -4.11 0.42 3.26
CA ILE A 11 -3.46 1.49 2.49
C ILE A 11 -4.26 1.67 1.19
N THR A 12 -4.79 2.87 0.97
CA THR A 12 -5.63 3.18 -0.20
C THR A 12 -4.88 3.95 -1.28
N SER A 13 -3.88 4.75 -0.90
CA SER A 13 -3.04 5.50 -1.83
C SER A 13 -1.64 5.70 -1.25
N VAL A 14 -0.66 5.84 -2.14
CA VAL A 14 0.75 6.05 -1.80
C VAL A 14 1.32 7.06 -2.79
N ARG A 15 2.12 7.99 -2.30
CA ARG A 15 2.90 8.92 -3.13
C ARG A 15 4.37 8.71 -2.79
N ILE A 16 5.18 8.43 -3.80
CA ILE A 16 6.63 8.21 -3.67
C ILE A 16 7.31 9.34 -4.44
N GLU A 17 8.24 10.05 -3.80
CA GLU A 17 9.01 11.09 -4.48
C GLU A 17 9.92 10.47 -5.54
N GLY A 18 9.94 11.04 -6.75
CA GLY A 18 10.73 10.53 -7.87
C GLY A 18 10.06 9.41 -8.69
N VAL A 19 8.84 9.00 -8.35
CA VAL A 19 8.05 8.00 -9.11
C VAL A 19 6.91 8.70 -9.83
N GLU A 20 6.99 8.77 -11.16
CA GLU A 20 5.91 9.36 -11.99
C GLU A 20 4.73 8.39 -12.16
N HIS A 21 5.02 7.09 -12.25
CA HIS A 21 4.02 6.05 -12.43
C HIS A 21 4.45 4.71 -11.81
N GLU A 22 3.48 3.83 -11.56
CA GLU A 22 3.65 2.52 -10.89
C GLU A 22 4.55 1.52 -11.62
N PHE A 23 4.80 1.74 -12.91
CA PHE A 23 5.68 0.92 -13.77
C PHE A 23 7.13 1.43 -13.82
N SER A 24 7.46 2.46 -13.05
CA SER A 24 8.83 2.99 -13.02
C SER A 24 9.71 2.16 -12.10
N THR A 25 11.00 2.17 -12.38
CA THR A 25 12.04 1.65 -11.50
C THR A 25 12.68 2.82 -10.77
N LEU A 26 12.92 2.68 -9.46
CA LEU A 26 13.61 3.69 -8.66
C LEU A 26 15.06 3.27 -8.46
N ASP A 27 16.01 4.16 -8.77
CA ASP A 27 17.41 3.92 -8.46
C ASP A 27 17.57 3.76 -6.94
N HIS A 28 18.25 2.70 -6.53
CA HIS A 28 18.41 2.24 -5.14
C HIS A 28 17.23 1.46 -4.50
N MET A 29 16.12 1.20 -5.21
CA MET A 29 15.16 0.17 -4.78
C MET A 29 15.58 -1.21 -5.28
N LYS A 30 15.54 -2.19 -4.39
CA LYS A 30 15.79 -3.60 -4.73
C LYS A 30 14.62 -4.21 -5.54
N GLU A 31 13.42 -3.71 -5.32
CA GLU A 31 12.15 -4.23 -5.85
C GLU A 31 11.56 -3.20 -6.82
N ASP A 32 10.83 -3.66 -7.84
CA ASP A 32 10.06 -2.76 -8.71
C ASP A 32 8.96 -2.05 -7.92
N VAL A 33 8.57 -0.85 -8.35
CA VAL A 33 7.51 -0.07 -7.70
C VAL A 33 6.21 -0.87 -7.63
N THR A 34 5.90 -1.68 -8.65
CA THR A 34 4.72 -2.55 -8.66
C THR A 34 4.79 -3.63 -7.56
N GLU A 35 5.95 -4.27 -7.38
CA GLU A 35 6.16 -5.29 -6.35
C GLU A 35 6.06 -4.68 -4.95
N PHE A 36 6.64 -3.49 -4.78
CA PHE A 36 6.49 -2.69 -3.57
C PHE A 36 5.01 -2.38 -3.25
N LEU A 37 4.23 -1.95 -4.23
CA LEU A 37 2.78 -1.71 -4.06
C LEU A 37 2.01 -3.00 -3.66
N LEU A 38 2.37 -4.16 -4.21
CA LEU A 38 1.78 -5.45 -3.82
C LEU A 38 2.14 -5.82 -2.38
N ASN A 39 3.38 -5.58 -1.98
CA ASN A 39 3.85 -5.81 -0.62
C ASN A 39 3.12 -4.91 0.39
N LEU A 40 2.86 -3.64 0.03
CA LEU A 40 2.06 -2.74 0.85
C LEU A 40 0.62 -3.22 1.09
N LYS A 41 -0.01 -3.89 0.10
CA LYS A 41 -1.35 -4.48 0.29
C LYS A 41 -1.38 -5.63 1.29
N SER A 42 -0.23 -6.27 1.54
CA SER A 42 -0.10 -7.38 2.49
C SER A 42 0.13 -6.89 3.93
N VAL A 43 0.45 -5.61 4.12
CA VAL A 43 0.67 -5.02 5.45
C VAL A 43 -0.65 -4.97 6.22
N ARG A 44 -0.65 -5.55 7.43
CA ARG A 44 -1.80 -5.54 8.34
C ARG A 44 -1.77 -4.27 9.18
N LEU A 45 -2.69 -3.36 8.91
CA LEU A 45 -2.84 -2.11 9.66
C LEU A 45 -3.90 -2.25 10.76
N ARG A 46 -3.63 -1.62 11.89
CA ARG A 46 -4.62 -1.35 12.93
C ARG A 46 -4.73 0.15 13.09
N ALA A 47 -5.89 0.72 12.74
CA ALA A 47 -6.16 2.12 13.02
C ALA A 47 -6.35 2.28 14.54
N PHE A 48 -5.53 3.13 15.16
CA PHE A 48 -5.68 3.55 16.56
C PHE A 48 -6.46 4.86 16.70
N ALA A 49 -6.82 5.48 15.56
CA ALA A 49 -7.79 6.55 15.51
C ALA A 49 -9.19 5.94 15.69
N ASP A 50 -9.52 5.61 16.94
CA ASP A 50 -10.90 5.38 17.36
C ASP A 50 -11.20 6.31 18.54
N ARG A 51 -11.78 7.47 18.19
CA ARG A 51 -13.05 7.93 18.77
C ARG A 51 -13.77 8.86 17.80
#